data_AF-A0A5M4B3B2-F1
#
_entry.id   AF-A0A5M4B3B2-F1
#
_cell.length_a   1.000
_cell.length_b   1.000
_cell.length_c   1.000
_cell.angle_alpha   90.00
_cell.angle_beta   90.00
_cell.angle_gamma   90.00
#
_symmetry.space_group_name_H-M   'P 1'
#
loop_
_entity.id
_entity.type
_entity.pdbx_description
1 polymer ?
#
loop_
_entity_poly.entity_id
_entity_poly.type
_entity_poly.pdbx_seq_one_letter_code
_entity_poly.pdbx_strand_id
1 'polypeptide(L)'
;MRVNKKYILLLAISLIGAIAFQQCVEPFTPEIKKYSNLLVIDGTLTDELGKQVITVSRTSSYNDDEYIAENGCTITVMDDQGNIYPYVGKGNGKYEAEFYRGDLEYGRAYMLRVISNDGEVFESNYETLMPAPRIDSVTAVYGSKVTVELPDGLNGYQFFVNASDPSGNTRYYRWSMEETWEYRAPYRVSYMWNGTLHDFSFADDRSRCWKTAEIPGIYTGTTRNFSKNVLRNIKLNYVSTLTERLKWRYSLLVREYALSVEAYEFWSGLEEQTQETGGLYESQPYMVKGNITCMSNPNEAVLGFFSASGVTKKRIFVDPPPEDVNDLECPGDTISIFNPLLSYPESSYPVYLFEEKGSGIMVTAERRCFDCLERDGTNIEPDFWKD
;
A
#
# COMPACT_ATOMS: atom_id res chain seq x y z
N MET A 1 11.37 -62.86 34.54
CA MET A 1 11.22 -61.52 35.14
C MET A 1 9.75 -61.28 35.47
N ARG A 2 9.39 -61.17 36.76
CA ARG A 2 8.02 -60.81 37.18
C ARG A 2 7.88 -59.30 37.12
N VAL A 3 7.27 -58.78 36.05
CA VAL A 3 6.93 -57.35 35.99
C VAL A 3 5.88 -57.09 37.07
N ASN A 4 6.20 -56.20 38.01
CA ASN A 4 5.36 -55.93 39.17
C ASN A 4 4.07 -55.23 38.69
N LYS A 5 2.89 -55.78 39.03
CA LYS A 5 1.58 -55.24 38.57
C LYS A 5 1.39 -53.75 38.87
N LYS A 6 2.05 -53.23 39.91
CA LYS A 6 2.07 -51.80 40.25
C LYS A 6 2.74 -50.92 39.19
N TYR A 7 3.81 -51.39 38.54
CA TYR A 7 4.49 -50.64 37.48
C TYR A 7 3.68 -50.61 36.19
N ILE A 8 2.95 -51.69 35.87
CA ILE A 8 2.02 -51.73 34.73
C ILE A 8 0.86 -50.75 34.95
N LEU A 9 0.34 -50.67 36.17
CA LEU A 9 -0.72 -49.73 36.53
C LEU A 9 -0.25 -48.26 36.44
N LEU A 10 0.96 -47.96 36.93
CA LEU A 10 1.54 -46.61 36.84
C LEU A 10 1.85 -46.19 35.40
N LEU A 11 2.36 -47.11 34.56
CA LEU A 11 2.55 -46.87 33.13
C LEU A 11 1.21 -46.65 32.40
N ALA A 12 0.16 -47.41 32.74
CA ALA A 12 -1.17 -47.22 32.17
C ALA A 12 -1.78 -45.86 32.57
N ILE A 13 -1.63 -45.44 33.83
CA ILE A 13 -2.10 -44.13 34.30
C ILE A 13 -1.32 -42.98 33.63
N SER A 14 0.00 -43.14 33.47
CA SER A 14 0.84 -42.19 32.74
C SER A 14 0.47 -42.09 31.26
N LEU A 15 0.12 -43.22 30.63
CA LEU A 15 -0.27 -43.27 29.22
C LEU A 15 -1.66 -42.66 29.00
N ILE A 16 -2.62 -42.92 29.90
CA ILE A 16 -3.95 -42.31 29.87
C ILE A 16 -3.87 -40.81 30.16
N GLY A 17 -3.00 -40.38 31.06
CA GLY A 17 -2.70 -38.96 31.31
C GLY A 17 -2.11 -38.27 30.08
N ALA A 18 -1.20 -38.92 29.36
CA ALA A 18 -0.60 -38.37 28.14
C ALA A 18 -1.59 -38.23 26.97
N ILE A 19 -2.62 -39.09 26.90
CA ILE A 19 -3.67 -39.01 25.87
C ILE A 19 -4.68 -37.89 26.19
N ALA A 20 -4.91 -37.57 27.47
CA ALA A 20 -5.85 -36.54 27.91
C ALA A 20 -5.36 -35.09 27.67
N PHE A 21 -4.08 -34.89 27.32
CA PHE A 21 -3.53 -33.57 26.98
C PHE A 21 -3.53 -33.26 25.47
N GLN A 22 -4.12 -34.12 24.62
CA GLN A 22 -4.39 -33.77 23.23
C GLN A 22 -5.68 -32.93 23.14
N GLN A 23 -5.63 -31.68 23.61
CA GLN A 23 -6.62 -30.69 23.21
C GLN A 23 -6.28 -30.25 21.79
N CYS A 24 -6.84 -30.98 20.81
CA CYS A 24 -6.97 -30.43 19.47
C CYS A 24 -7.88 -29.21 19.59
N VAL A 25 -7.34 -28.03 19.32
CA VAL A 25 -8.16 -26.83 19.08
C VAL A 25 -8.95 -27.13 17.83
N GLU A 26 -10.26 -27.36 17.96
CA GLU A 26 -11.13 -27.46 16.80
C GLU A 26 -11.18 -26.06 16.14
N PRO A 27 -10.77 -25.92 14.87
CA PRO A 27 -10.87 -24.65 14.18
C PRO A 27 -12.35 -24.27 14.10
N PHE A 28 -12.69 -23.14 14.74
CA PHE A 28 -14.03 -22.56 14.64
C PHE A 28 -14.20 -22.00 13.22
N THR A 29 -15.00 -22.67 12.40
CA THR A 29 -15.46 -22.14 11.11
C THR A 29 -16.86 -21.53 11.30
N PRO A 30 -16.99 -20.21 11.48
CA PRO A 30 -18.30 -19.58 11.61
C PRO A 30 -19.15 -19.82 10.35
N GLU A 31 -20.43 -20.14 10.52
CA GLU A 31 -21.39 -20.05 9.41
C GLU A 31 -21.62 -18.57 9.06
N ILE A 32 -20.92 -18.05 8.06
CA ILE A 32 -21.09 -16.68 7.58
C ILE A 32 -22.37 -16.60 6.75
N LYS A 33 -23.46 -16.12 7.35
CA LYS A 33 -24.71 -15.81 6.63
C LYS A 33 -24.71 -14.32 6.23
N LYS A 34 -24.81 -14.06 4.91
CA LYS A 34 -25.20 -12.78 4.25
C LYS A 34 -24.18 -11.65 3.98
N TYR A 35 -22.86 -11.84 4.08
CA TYR A 35 -21.90 -10.75 3.77
C TYR A 35 -21.18 -10.87 2.41
N SER A 36 -21.47 -11.91 1.63
CA SER A 36 -20.94 -12.04 0.27
C SER A 36 -21.69 -11.11 -0.69
N ASN A 37 -20.96 -10.40 -1.55
CA ASN A 37 -21.48 -9.58 -2.66
C ASN A 37 -22.05 -8.19 -2.33
N LEU A 38 -21.58 -7.54 -1.26
CA LEU A 38 -21.92 -6.13 -1.00
C LEU A 38 -21.16 -5.20 -1.95
N LEU A 39 -21.81 -4.13 -2.41
CA LEU A 39 -21.16 -3.09 -3.20
C LEU A 39 -20.23 -2.26 -2.30
N VAL A 40 -19.03 -1.98 -2.79
CA VAL A 40 -18.03 -1.12 -2.14
C VAL A 40 -17.74 0.04 -3.07
N ILE A 41 -17.98 1.27 -2.62
CA ILE A 41 -17.74 2.49 -3.40
C ILE A 41 -16.79 3.39 -2.60
N ASP A 42 -15.61 3.64 -3.14
CA ASP A 42 -14.61 4.52 -2.53
C ASP A 42 -14.21 5.64 -3.49
N GLY A 43 -14.13 6.86 -2.96
CA GLY A 43 -13.83 8.03 -3.76
C GLY A 43 -13.51 9.26 -2.92
N THR A 44 -12.45 9.97 -3.28
CA THR A 44 -12.14 11.28 -2.70
C THR A 44 -12.03 12.29 -3.82
N LEU A 45 -12.96 13.25 -3.86
CA LEU A 45 -12.89 14.42 -4.72
C LEU A 45 -11.95 15.44 -4.09
N THR A 46 -10.93 15.88 -4.84
CA THR A 46 -9.96 16.86 -4.37
C THR A 46 -9.98 18.14 -5.19
N ASP A 47 -9.41 19.21 -4.65
CA ASP A 47 -9.19 20.48 -5.34
C ASP A 47 -8.03 20.44 -6.36
N GLU A 48 -7.45 19.26 -6.60
CA GLU A 48 -6.44 19.07 -7.63
C GLU A 48 -7.06 19.06 -9.03
N LEU A 49 -6.38 19.73 -9.95
CA LEU A 49 -6.76 19.72 -11.35
C LEU A 49 -6.38 18.38 -12.01
N GLY A 50 -7.18 18.00 -12.99
CA GLY A 50 -6.98 16.82 -13.81
C GLY A 50 -7.83 15.65 -13.38
N LYS A 51 -7.29 14.44 -13.49
CA LYS A 51 -8.02 13.19 -13.29
C LYS A 51 -8.34 12.94 -11.82
N GLN A 52 -9.62 12.74 -11.54
CA GLN A 52 -10.15 12.25 -10.28
C GLN A 52 -10.73 10.85 -10.49
N VAL A 53 -10.60 9.95 -9.50
CA VAL A 53 -10.97 8.53 -9.63
C VAL A 53 -11.99 8.14 -8.57
N ILE A 54 -13.02 7.41 -8.98
CA ILE A 54 -13.93 6.67 -8.10
C ILE A 54 -13.73 5.18 -8.38
N THR A 55 -13.65 4.37 -7.32
CA THR A 55 -13.52 2.91 -7.43
C THR A 55 -14.79 2.24 -6.95
N VAL A 56 -15.27 1.27 -7.72
CA VAL A 56 -16.43 0.43 -7.38
C VAL A 56 -16.04 -1.04 -7.50
N SER A 57 -16.29 -1.79 -6.44
CA SER A 57 -16.00 -3.22 -6.34
C SER A 57 -17.07 -3.93 -5.53
N ARG A 58 -16.94 -5.25 -5.40
CA ARG A 58 -17.79 -6.07 -4.52
C ARG A 58 -16.97 -6.83 -3.49
N THR A 59 -17.59 -7.14 -2.36
CA THR A 59 -16.96 -7.97 -1.33
C THR A 59 -16.80 -9.40 -1.82
N SER A 60 -15.61 -9.97 -1.62
CA SER A 60 -15.32 -11.38 -1.82
C SER A 60 -15.74 -12.22 -0.60
N SER A 61 -15.74 -13.53 -0.76
CA SER A 61 -15.92 -14.45 0.37
C SER A 61 -14.69 -14.43 1.26
N TYR A 62 -14.85 -14.74 2.55
CA TYR A 62 -13.72 -14.80 3.49
C TYR A 62 -12.58 -15.75 3.06
N ASN A 63 -12.89 -16.80 2.30
CA ASN A 63 -11.90 -17.77 1.82
C ASN A 63 -11.26 -17.36 0.49
N ASP A 64 -11.59 -16.19 -0.04
CA ASP A 64 -11.21 -15.73 -1.37
C ASP A 64 -10.70 -14.29 -1.31
N ASP A 65 -9.41 -14.11 -1.52
CA ASP A 65 -8.75 -12.80 -1.50
C ASP A 65 -8.82 -12.09 -2.86
N GLU A 66 -9.64 -12.57 -3.81
CA GLU A 66 -9.78 -11.96 -5.12
C GLU A 66 -10.46 -10.58 -5.06
N TYR A 67 -9.84 -9.59 -5.70
CA TYR A 67 -10.45 -8.28 -5.91
C TYR A 67 -11.54 -8.35 -6.99
N ILE A 68 -12.80 -8.17 -6.60
CA ILE A 68 -13.95 -8.26 -7.51
C ILE A 68 -14.34 -6.85 -7.99
N ALA A 69 -13.85 -6.45 -9.15
CA ALA A 69 -14.17 -5.17 -9.78
C ALA A 69 -15.62 -5.10 -10.31
N GLU A 70 -16.33 -4.00 -10.03
CA GLU A 70 -17.66 -3.73 -10.61
C GLU A 70 -17.54 -2.73 -11.78
N ASN A 71 -17.57 -3.26 -13.01
CA ASN A 71 -17.49 -2.47 -14.24
C ASN A 71 -18.88 -2.27 -14.86
N GLY A 72 -19.12 -1.11 -15.50
CA GLY A 72 -20.39 -0.83 -16.20
C GLY A 72 -21.37 0.06 -15.44
N CYS A 73 -21.03 0.49 -14.22
CA CYS A 73 -21.82 1.46 -13.45
C CYS A 73 -21.91 2.82 -14.16
N THR A 74 -23.02 3.53 -13.95
CA THR A 74 -23.11 4.96 -14.28
C THR A 74 -22.76 5.77 -13.05
N ILE A 75 -21.68 6.55 -13.10
CA ILE A 75 -21.18 7.33 -11.96
C ILE A 75 -21.23 8.82 -12.29
N THR A 76 -21.79 9.60 -11.37
CA THR A 76 -21.86 11.05 -11.46
C THR A 76 -21.57 11.67 -10.11
N VAL A 77 -20.78 12.73 -10.08
CA VAL A 77 -20.71 13.66 -8.94
C VAL A 77 -21.58 14.87 -9.25
N MET A 78 -22.34 15.33 -8.25
CA MET A 78 -23.21 16.49 -8.37
C MET A 78 -22.88 17.50 -7.29
N ASP A 79 -22.92 18.79 -7.60
CA ASP A 79 -22.78 19.84 -6.59
C ASP A 79 -24.13 20.39 -6.11
N ASP A 80 -24.09 21.22 -5.07
CA ASP A 80 -25.26 21.87 -4.46
C ASP A 80 -25.98 22.90 -5.37
N GLN A 81 -25.47 23.16 -6.58
CA GLN A 81 -26.11 24.00 -7.59
C GLN A 81 -26.75 23.19 -8.73
N GLY A 82 -26.59 21.87 -8.70
CA GLY A 82 -27.09 20.96 -9.72
C GLY A 82 -26.17 20.81 -10.94
N ASN A 83 -24.91 21.25 -10.87
CA ASN A 83 -23.92 20.88 -11.87
C ASN A 83 -23.59 19.38 -11.74
N ILE A 84 -23.32 18.73 -12.87
CA ILE A 84 -23.14 17.28 -12.95
C ILE A 84 -21.80 16.98 -13.64
N TYR A 85 -20.98 16.18 -12.96
CA TYR A 85 -19.67 15.74 -13.40
C TYR A 85 -19.71 14.22 -13.65
N PRO A 86 -19.85 13.78 -14.91
CA PRO A 86 -19.93 12.37 -15.24
C PRO A 86 -18.54 11.72 -15.23
N TYR A 87 -18.47 10.51 -14.68
CA TYR A 87 -17.26 9.68 -14.68
C TYR A 87 -17.36 8.59 -15.74
N VAL A 88 -16.23 8.29 -16.39
CA VAL A 88 -16.11 7.30 -17.47
C VAL A 88 -15.34 6.08 -16.98
N GLY A 89 -15.90 4.89 -17.19
CA GLY A 89 -15.26 3.63 -16.81
C GLY A 89 -13.94 3.37 -17.55
N LYS A 90 -12.92 2.92 -16.82
CA LYS A 90 -11.58 2.56 -17.31
C LYS A 90 -11.23 1.09 -17.13
N GLY A 91 -12.19 0.30 -16.64
CA GLY A 91 -11.97 -1.10 -16.30
C GLY A 91 -11.40 -1.26 -14.88
N ASN A 92 -11.33 -2.51 -14.42
CA ASN A 92 -10.89 -2.86 -13.08
C ASN A 92 -11.60 -2.06 -11.96
N GLY A 93 -12.89 -1.76 -12.14
CA GLY A 93 -13.70 -1.06 -11.15
C GLY A 93 -13.41 0.45 -11.06
N LYS A 94 -12.54 0.99 -11.91
CA LYS A 94 -12.14 2.40 -11.89
C LYS A 94 -12.96 3.24 -12.86
N TYR A 95 -13.37 4.41 -12.38
CA TYR A 95 -14.10 5.41 -13.15
C TYR A 95 -13.39 6.75 -12.99
N GLU A 96 -13.22 7.49 -14.08
CA GLU A 96 -12.42 8.73 -14.11
C GLU A 96 -13.23 9.90 -14.65
N ALA A 97 -13.05 11.07 -14.06
CA ALA A 97 -13.48 12.36 -14.59
C ALA A 97 -12.31 13.35 -14.56
N GLU A 98 -12.31 14.30 -15.51
CA GLU A 98 -11.31 15.36 -15.59
C GLU A 98 -11.90 16.66 -15.04
N PHE A 99 -11.23 17.28 -14.07
CA PHE A 99 -11.64 18.54 -13.47
C PHE A 99 -10.68 19.67 -13.85
N TYR A 100 -11.26 20.81 -14.22
CA TYR A 100 -10.56 22.01 -14.63
C TYR A 100 -10.76 23.15 -13.63
N ARG A 101 -9.98 24.22 -13.82
CA ARG A 101 -10.07 25.40 -12.99
C ARG A 101 -11.48 26.00 -13.09
N GLY A 102 -12.16 26.11 -11.95
CA GLY A 102 -13.51 26.65 -11.85
C GLY A 102 -14.59 25.59 -11.69
N ASP A 103 -14.28 24.31 -11.91
CA ASP A 103 -15.24 23.22 -11.71
C ASP A 103 -15.50 22.95 -10.22
N LEU A 104 -14.50 23.18 -9.37
CA LEU A 104 -14.57 22.97 -7.93
C LEU A 104 -14.34 24.28 -7.18
N GLU A 105 -15.23 24.57 -6.24
CA GLU A 105 -15.15 25.72 -5.34
C GLU A 105 -15.19 25.30 -3.87
N TYR A 106 -14.36 25.91 -3.03
CA TYR A 106 -14.42 25.69 -1.58
C TYR A 106 -15.74 26.18 -0.98
N GLY A 107 -16.27 25.44 -0.02
CA GLY A 107 -17.55 25.72 0.63
C GLY A 107 -18.77 25.19 -0.14
N ARG A 108 -18.59 24.70 -1.36
CA ARG A 108 -19.61 23.92 -2.07
C ARG A 108 -19.68 22.50 -1.52
N ALA A 109 -20.88 21.95 -1.54
CA ALA A 109 -21.10 20.56 -1.22
C ALA A 109 -21.26 19.71 -2.48
N TYR A 110 -20.69 18.51 -2.45
CA TYR A 110 -20.72 17.54 -3.54
C TYR A 110 -21.28 16.21 -3.03
N MET A 111 -22.06 15.53 -3.86
CA MET A 111 -22.54 14.19 -3.60
C MET A 111 -22.20 13.25 -4.76
N LEU A 112 -21.93 12.00 -4.43
CA LEU A 112 -21.74 10.93 -5.38
C LEU A 112 -23.07 10.23 -5.64
N ARG A 113 -23.33 9.91 -6.91
CA ARG A 113 -24.44 9.07 -7.34
C ARG A 113 -23.94 7.97 -8.26
N VAL A 114 -24.27 6.72 -7.93
CA VAL A 114 -23.88 5.52 -8.66
C VAL A 114 -25.14 4.74 -9.03
N ILE A 115 -25.27 4.36 -10.30
CA ILE A 115 -26.24 3.37 -10.76
C ILE A 115 -25.45 2.09 -11.06
N SER A 116 -25.73 1.01 -10.32
CA SER A 116 -25.09 -0.29 -10.52
C SER A 116 -25.55 -0.96 -11.82
N ASN A 117 -24.86 -2.03 -12.23
CA ASN A 117 -25.28 -2.83 -13.38
C ASN A 117 -26.67 -3.46 -13.22
N ASP A 118 -27.05 -3.74 -11.98
CA ASP A 118 -28.35 -4.32 -11.62
C ASP A 118 -29.47 -3.24 -11.59
N GLY A 119 -29.12 -1.98 -11.85
CA GLY A 119 -30.05 -0.84 -11.91
C GLY A 119 -30.36 -0.22 -10.55
N GLU A 120 -29.69 -0.65 -9.48
CA GLU A 120 -29.83 -0.07 -8.15
C GLU A 120 -29.11 1.29 -8.06
N VAL A 121 -29.72 2.22 -7.34
CA VAL A 121 -29.24 3.60 -7.23
C VAL A 121 -28.65 3.80 -5.84
N PHE A 122 -27.40 4.23 -5.78
CA PHE A 122 -26.68 4.56 -4.56
C PHE A 122 -26.32 6.04 -4.55
N GLU A 123 -26.54 6.70 -3.41
CA GLU A 123 -26.23 8.11 -3.22
C GLU A 123 -25.46 8.32 -1.92
N SER A 124 -24.43 9.16 -1.97
CA SER A 124 -23.74 9.63 -0.77
C SER A 124 -24.49 10.80 -0.13
N ASN A 125 -24.21 11.05 1.14
CA ASN A 125 -24.44 12.37 1.71
C ASN A 125 -23.61 13.42 0.97
N TYR A 126 -24.03 14.68 1.09
CA TYR A 126 -23.25 15.82 0.64
C TYR A 126 -22.02 16.04 1.52
N GLU A 127 -20.85 16.14 0.90
CA GLU A 127 -19.59 16.50 1.54
C GLU A 127 -19.15 17.88 1.09
N THR A 128 -18.80 18.76 2.03
CA THR A 128 -18.33 20.10 1.71
C THR A 128 -16.85 20.09 1.38
N LEU A 129 -16.48 20.64 0.23
CA LEU A 129 -15.08 20.81 -0.14
C LEU A 129 -14.44 21.90 0.73
N MET A 130 -13.64 21.48 1.70
CA MET A 130 -12.93 22.39 2.62
C MET A 130 -11.48 22.56 2.18
N PRO A 131 -10.88 23.76 2.34
CA PRO A 131 -9.46 23.93 2.09
C PRO A 131 -8.63 23.12 3.09
N ALA A 132 -7.63 22.40 2.61
CA ALA A 132 -6.67 21.73 3.48
C ALA A 132 -5.70 22.76 4.11
N PRO A 133 -5.40 22.64 5.41
CA PRO A 133 -4.36 23.44 6.03
C PRO A 133 -2.99 23.06 5.47
N ARG A 134 -2.00 23.90 5.75
CA ARG A 134 -0.64 23.69 5.29
C ARG A 134 0.08 22.70 6.21
N ILE A 135 0.83 21.78 5.60
CA ILE A 135 1.81 20.96 6.31
C ILE A 135 2.98 21.84 6.82
N ASP A 136 3.14 21.93 8.14
CA ASP A 136 4.22 22.71 8.77
C ASP A 136 5.59 22.08 8.46
N SER A 137 5.74 20.78 8.69
CA SER A 137 6.95 20.02 8.38
C SER A 137 6.68 18.53 8.28
N VAL A 138 7.52 17.86 7.49
CA VAL A 138 7.66 16.41 7.49
C VAL A 138 9.09 16.14 7.90
N THR A 139 9.30 15.19 8.81
CA THR A 139 10.63 14.83 9.30
C THR A 139 10.82 13.32 9.27
N ALA A 140 12.08 12.90 9.20
CA ALA A 140 12.45 11.50 9.29
C ALA A 140 13.47 11.33 10.42
N VAL A 141 13.31 10.30 11.23
CA VAL A 141 14.22 9.96 12.32
C VAL A 141 14.70 8.54 12.11
N TYR A 142 16.02 8.37 12.01
CA TYR A 142 16.64 7.05 11.95
C TYR A 142 16.62 6.41 13.34
N GLY A 143 16.23 5.14 13.41
CA GLY A 143 16.23 4.37 14.64
C GLY A 143 15.77 2.94 14.44
N SER A 144 15.66 2.20 15.54
CA SER A 144 15.17 0.83 15.54
C SER A 144 13.69 0.77 15.95
N LYS A 145 12.87 0.07 15.16
CA LYS A 145 11.47 -0.24 15.49
C LYS A 145 11.41 -1.63 16.08
N VAL A 146 11.10 -1.72 17.37
CA VAL A 146 10.88 -2.98 18.08
C VAL A 146 9.40 -3.33 18.04
N THR A 147 9.08 -4.56 17.67
CA THR A 147 7.72 -5.13 17.75
C THR A 147 7.78 -6.46 18.50
N VAL A 148 6.61 -7.02 18.86
CA VAL A 148 6.54 -8.35 19.48
C VAL A 148 7.16 -9.42 18.55
N GLU A 149 6.95 -9.28 17.25
CA GLU A 149 7.46 -10.16 16.21
C GLU A 149 8.96 -9.95 15.91
N LEU A 150 9.47 -8.73 16.14
CA LEU A 150 10.86 -8.33 15.91
C LEU A 150 11.47 -7.74 17.19
N PRO A 151 11.75 -8.58 18.21
CA PRO A 151 12.24 -8.14 19.52
C PRO A 151 13.66 -7.55 19.45
N ASP A 152 14.48 -7.99 18.50
CA ASP A 152 15.82 -7.43 18.25
C ASP A 152 15.77 -6.05 17.58
N GLY A 153 14.58 -5.63 17.16
CA GLY A 153 14.35 -4.36 16.50
C GLY A 153 14.73 -4.38 15.03
N LEU A 154 14.07 -3.53 14.25
CA LEU A 154 14.34 -3.37 12.83
C LEU A 154 14.75 -1.93 12.55
N ASN A 155 15.96 -1.72 12.02
CA ASN A 155 16.49 -0.40 11.72
C ASN A 155 15.87 0.24 10.46
N GLY A 156 15.83 1.57 10.42
CA GLY A 156 15.14 2.31 9.38
C GLY A 156 14.76 3.73 9.77
N TYR A 157 13.99 4.39 8.90
CA TYR A 157 13.47 5.74 9.12
C TYR A 157 11.99 5.71 9.52
N GLN A 158 11.70 6.32 10.67
CA GLN A 158 10.34 6.69 11.06
C GLN A 158 10.03 8.09 10.55
N PHE A 159 8.97 8.23 9.77
CA PHE A 159 8.50 9.51 9.29
C PHE A 159 7.46 10.13 10.22
N PHE A 160 7.45 11.46 10.30
CA PHE A 160 6.52 12.22 11.11
C PHE A 160 6.00 13.44 10.33
N VAL A 161 4.78 13.87 10.65
CA VAL A 161 4.19 15.11 10.18
C VAL A 161 3.85 16.05 11.34
N ASN A 162 4.08 17.34 11.12
CA ASN A 162 3.59 18.43 11.94
C ASN A 162 2.64 19.26 11.08
N ALA A 163 1.47 19.56 11.62
CA ALA A 163 0.42 20.27 10.92
C ALA A 163 -0.22 21.30 11.85
N SER A 164 -0.61 22.44 11.29
CA SER A 164 -1.36 23.44 12.04
C SER A 164 -2.39 24.12 11.15
N ASP A 165 -3.53 24.45 11.74
CA ASP A 165 -4.59 25.20 11.08
C ASP A 165 -4.95 26.45 11.90
N PRO A 166 -4.21 27.55 11.73
CA PRO A 166 -4.52 28.80 12.41
C PRO A 166 -5.82 29.46 11.92
N SER A 167 -6.33 29.10 10.74
CA SER A 167 -7.63 29.57 10.22
C SER A 167 -8.82 28.90 10.90
N GLY A 168 -8.64 27.69 11.43
CA GLY A 168 -9.70 26.96 12.11
C GLY A 168 -10.70 26.28 11.17
N ASN A 169 -10.31 26.05 9.92
CA ASN A 169 -11.13 25.42 8.89
C ASN A 169 -11.34 23.92 9.14
N THR A 170 -10.39 23.24 9.79
CA THR A 170 -10.51 21.82 10.14
C THR A 170 -9.92 21.50 11.52
N ARG A 171 -10.47 20.44 12.11
CA ARG A 171 -9.93 19.75 13.29
C ARG A 171 -9.63 18.28 13.01
N TYR A 172 -9.76 17.85 11.77
CA TYR A 172 -9.70 16.45 11.39
C TYR A 172 -8.86 16.31 10.12
N TYR A 173 -7.90 15.42 10.20
CA TYR A 173 -6.81 15.32 9.25
C TYR A 173 -6.68 13.86 8.81
N ARG A 174 -6.37 13.68 7.53
CA ARG A 174 -5.91 12.41 6.98
C ARG A 174 -4.65 12.64 6.16
N TRP A 175 -3.75 11.67 6.19
CA TRP A 175 -2.58 11.67 5.34
C TRP A 175 -2.54 10.44 4.44
N SER A 176 -2.17 10.68 3.18
CA SER A 176 -1.71 9.64 2.26
C SER A 176 -0.29 9.98 1.82
N MET A 177 0.43 8.97 1.33
CA MET A 177 1.85 9.13 1.02
C MET A 177 2.22 8.40 -0.25
N GLU A 178 3.07 9.04 -1.02
CA GLU A 178 3.76 8.45 -2.16
C GLU A 178 5.25 8.45 -1.86
N GLU A 179 5.90 7.33 -2.11
CA GLU A 179 7.33 7.19 -2.03
C GLU A 179 7.97 7.16 -3.41
N THR A 180 9.22 7.58 -3.49
CA THR A 180 10.05 7.34 -4.65
C THR A 180 11.48 7.10 -4.20
N TRP A 181 12.11 6.03 -4.67
CA TRP A 181 13.50 5.72 -4.32
C TRP A 181 14.33 5.45 -5.55
N GLU A 182 15.61 5.83 -5.46
CA GLU A 182 16.63 5.43 -6.41
C GLU A 182 17.12 4.02 -6.08
N TYR A 183 17.28 3.21 -7.11
CA TYR A 183 17.90 1.90 -7.03
C TYR A 183 18.78 1.65 -8.26
N ARG A 184 19.73 0.73 -8.14
CA ARG A 184 20.75 0.49 -9.17
C ARG A 184 20.85 -0.97 -9.55
N ALA A 185 21.21 -1.26 -10.79
CA ALA A 185 21.53 -2.62 -11.20
C ALA A 185 22.85 -3.04 -10.54
N PRO A 186 22.90 -4.18 -9.80
CA PRO A 186 24.12 -4.63 -9.14
C PRO A 186 25.28 -4.90 -10.12
N TYR A 187 24.96 -5.35 -11.34
CA TYR A 187 25.94 -5.73 -12.34
C TYR A 187 25.82 -4.91 -13.61
N ARG A 188 26.97 -4.66 -14.25
CA ARG A 188 27.04 -4.10 -15.59
C ARG A 188 27.26 -5.23 -16.58
N VAL A 189 26.34 -5.38 -17.53
CA VAL A 189 26.48 -6.38 -18.60
C VAL A 189 27.68 -6.05 -19.50
N SER A 190 28.41 -7.09 -19.88
CA SER A 190 29.52 -7.02 -20.84
C SER A 190 29.25 -7.87 -22.08
N TYR A 191 28.55 -9.00 -21.91
CA TYR A 191 28.26 -9.92 -23.02
C TYR A 191 26.85 -10.48 -22.95
N MET A 192 26.37 -10.96 -24.08
CA MET A 192 25.09 -11.64 -24.24
C MET A 192 25.30 -12.96 -25.00
N TRP A 193 24.67 -14.02 -24.52
CA TRP A 193 24.61 -15.32 -25.18
C TRP A 193 23.20 -15.64 -25.63
N ASN A 194 23.03 -15.94 -26.92
CA ASN A 194 21.75 -16.33 -27.55
C ASN A 194 21.92 -17.54 -28.49
N GLY A 195 22.91 -18.40 -28.20
CA GLY A 195 23.43 -19.45 -29.09
C GLY A 195 24.79 -19.08 -29.70
N THR A 196 25.12 -17.80 -29.71
CA THR A 196 26.45 -17.26 -29.99
C THR A 196 26.80 -16.19 -28.95
N LEU A 197 28.10 -16.05 -28.63
CA LEU A 197 28.56 -15.03 -27.69
C LEU A 197 28.77 -13.70 -28.42
N HIS A 198 28.23 -12.63 -27.86
CA HIS A 198 28.35 -11.26 -28.37
C HIS A 198 28.80 -10.32 -27.28
N ASP A 199 29.66 -9.36 -27.62
CA ASP A 199 29.81 -8.14 -26.82
C ASP A 199 28.47 -7.42 -26.79
N PHE A 200 28.03 -7.01 -25.60
CA PHE A 200 26.69 -6.44 -25.42
C PHE A 200 26.66 -5.34 -24.38
N SER A 201 25.91 -4.29 -24.70
CA SER A 201 25.50 -3.24 -23.78
C SER A 201 24.09 -2.77 -24.14
N PHE A 202 23.31 -2.36 -23.15
CA PHE A 202 22.04 -1.69 -23.41
C PHE A 202 22.26 -0.35 -24.13
N ALA A 203 21.25 0.08 -24.91
CA ALA A 203 21.31 1.32 -25.70
C ALA A 203 21.17 2.58 -24.82
N ASP A 204 20.42 2.45 -23.72
CA ASP A 204 20.16 3.44 -22.70
C ASP A 204 20.74 3.00 -21.34
N ASP A 205 20.80 3.93 -20.38
CA ASP A 205 21.32 3.61 -19.05
C ASP A 205 20.32 2.72 -18.30
N ARG A 206 20.75 1.50 -17.97
CA ARG A 206 20.01 0.52 -17.16
C ARG A 206 20.65 0.29 -15.79
N SER A 207 21.61 1.13 -15.41
CA SER A 207 22.33 1.02 -14.14
C SER A 207 21.67 1.79 -13.01
N ARG A 208 20.85 2.81 -13.32
CA ARG A 208 20.18 3.69 -12.35
C ARG A 208 18.70 3.85 -12.73
N CYS A 209 17.82 3.57 -11.77
CA CYS A 209 16.38 3.69 -11.95
C CYS A 209 15.71 4.29 -10.70
N TRP A 210 14.47 4.73 -10.88
CA TRP A 210 13.57 5.18 -9.82
C TRP A 210 12.29 4.37 -9.84
N LYS A 211 11.78 4.03 -8.66
CA LYS A 211 10.45 3.43 -8.49
C LYS A 211 9.61 4.33 -7.63
N THR A 212 8.40 4.62 -8.09
CA THR A 212 7.39 5.41 -7.39
C THR A 212 6.22 4.50 -7.02
N ALA A 213 5.76 4.58 -5.78
CA ALA A 213 4.63 3.79 -5.30
C ALA A 213 3.81 4.59 -4.28
N GLU A 214 2.50 4.35 -4.23
CA GLU A 214 1.67 4.79 -3.11
C GLU A 214 1.92 3.89 -1.90
N ILE A 215 2.03 4.49 -0.72
CA ILE A 215 2.24 3.76 0.53
C ILE A 215 0.86 3.34 1.06
N PRO A 216 0.60 2.02 1.20
CA PRO A 216 -0.64 1.55 1.78
C PRO A 216 -0.72 1.92 3.26
N GLY A 217 -1.91 2.29 3.71
CA GLY A 217 -2.17 2.62 5.11
C GLY A 217 -3.15 3.76 5.27
N ILE A 218 -3.72 3.86 6.46
CA ILE A 218 -4.63 4.93 6.85
C ILE A 218 -3.97 5.64 8.03
N TYR A 219 -3.82 6.96 7.91
CA TYR A 219 -3.21 7.79 8.93
C TYR A 219 -4.15 8.95 9.20
N THR A 220 -4.71 9.01 10.41
CA THR A 220 -5.63 10.06 10.80
C THR A 220 -5.14 10.82 12.03
N GLY A 221 -5.64 12.04 12.21
CA GLY A 221 -5.34 12.85 13.38
C GLY A 221 -6.42 13.88 13.65
N THR A 222 -6.59 14.26 14.92
CA THR A 222 -7.59 15.26 15.30
C THR A 222 -7.10 16.23 16.37
N THR A 223 -7.51 17.49 16.23
CA THR A 223 -7.33 18.55 17.23
C THR A 223 -8.62 18.82 18.02
N ARG A 224 -9.65 17.97 17.91
CA ARG A 224 -10.96 18.13 18.60
C ARG A 224 -10.79 18.44 20.08
N ASN A 225 -9.89 17.74 20.75
CA ASN A 225 -9.62 17.84 22.20
C ASN A 225 -8.48 18.81 22.55
N PHE A 226 -7.96 19.58 21.58
CA PHE A 226 -6.87 20.51 21.78
C PHE A 226 -7.40 21.95 21.82
N SER A 227 -6.74 22.80 22.61
CA SER A 227 -7.06 24.24 22.68
C SER A 227 -6.58 25.01 21.45
N LYS A 228 -5.62 24.46 20.72
CA LYS A 228 -5.09 24.99 19.45
C LYS A 228 -5.12 23.90 18.39
N ASN A 229 -5.36 24.27 17.14
CA ASN A 229 -5.29 23.37 16.00
C ASN A 229 -3.84 23.13 15.58
N VAL A 230 -3.10 22.38 16.40
CA VAL A 230 -1.70 22.06 16.17
C VAL A 230 -1.48 20.59 16.49
N LEU A 231 -1.01 19.83 15.51
CA LEU A 231 -0.56 18.45 15.65
C LEU A 231 0.96 18.41 15.50
N ARG A 232 1.63 17.71 16.43
CA ARG A 232 3.08 17.58 16.42
C ARG A 232 3.51 16.12 16.45
N ASN A 233 4.51 15.80 15.64
CA ASN A 233 5.14 14.49 15.56
C ASN A 233 4.11 13.35 15.40
N ILE A 234 3.11 13.54 14.54
CA ILE A 234 2.20 12.45 14.19
C ILE A 234 3.00 11.44 13.38
N LYS A 235 3.00 10.19 13.83
CA LYS A 235 3.73 9.10 13.18
C LYS A 235 3.07 8.78 11.84
N LEU A 236 3.90 8.66 10.81
CA LEU A 236 3.52 8.20 9.48
C LEU A 236 4.18 6.84 9.21
N ASN A 237 4.41 6.51 7.93
CA ASN A 237 5.02 5.26 7.52
C ASN A 237 6.44 5.07 8.11
N TYR A 238 6.83 3.81 8.26
CA TYR A 238 8.18 3.39 8.62
C TYR A 238 8.82 2.66 7.43
N VAL A 239 10.06 3.02 7.10
CA VAL A 239 10.81 2.36 6.02
C VAL A 239 12.04 1.69 6.62
N SER A 240 12.15 0.37 6.49
CA SER A 240 13.24 -0.41 7.06
C SER A 240 14.43 -0.55 6.11
N THR A 241 15.58 -0.96 6.68
CA THR A 241 16.80 -1.28 5.93
C THR A 241 16.80 -2.68 5.29
N LEU A 242 15.71 -3.44 5.40
CA LEU A 242 15.61 -4.80 4.83
C LEU A 242 15.56 -4.83 3.30
N THR A 243 15.25 -3.70 2.68
CA THR A 243 15.12 -3.57 1.23
C THR A 243 16.02 -2.45 0.73
N GLU A 244 16.36 -2.49 -0.55
CA GLU A 244 17.24 -1.51 -1.20
C GLU A 244 16.67 -0.08 -1.25
N ARG A 245 15.43 0.15 -0.80
CA ARG A 245 14.71 1.44 -0.84
C ARG A 245 15.49 2.60 -0.20
N LEU A 246 16.28 2.32 0.83
CA LEU A 246 17.08 3.33 1.54
C LEU A 246 18.55 3.34 1.12
N LYS A 247 18.93 2.57 0.09
CA LYS A 247 20.34 2.35 -0.24
C LYS A 247 21.02 3.58 -0.89
N TRP A 248 20.28 4.35 -1.67
CA TRP A 248 20.83 5.48 -2.44
C TRP A 248 20.22 6.81 -2.05
N ARG A 249 18.95 7.03 -2.36
CA ARG A 249 18.21 8.23 -1.94
C ARG A 249 16.74 7.93 -2.00
N TYR A 250 16.00 8.46 -1.03
CA TYR A 250 14.58 8.19 -0.86
C TYR A 250 13.82 9.49 -0.72
N SER A 251 12.65 9.56 -1.36
CA SER A 251 11.73 10.68 -1.31
C SER A 251 10.38 10.24 -0.75
N LEU A 252 9.81 11.08 0.12
CA LEU A 252 8.44 10.93 0.61
C LEU A 252 7.64 12.17 0.25
N LEU A 253 6.54 12.00 -0.46
CA LEU A 253 5.50 13.00 -0.65
C LEU A 253 4.35 12.70 0.31
N VAL A 254 4.11 13.59 1.26
CA VAL A 254 2.93 13.54 2.13
C VAL A 254 1.83 14.40 1.53
N ARG A 255 0.63 13.85 1.40
CA ARG A 255 -0.60 14.56 1.04
C ARG A 255 -1.48 14.67 2.29
N GLU A 256 -1.94 15.85 2.62
CA GLU A 256 -2.77 16.15 3.78
C GLU A 256 -4.16 16.61 3.35
N TYR A 257 -5.19 15.98 3.91
CA TYR A 257 -6.60 16.23 3.62
C TYR A 257 -7.30 16.80 4.85
N ALA A 258 -8.16 17.79 4.64
CA ALA A 258 -9.08 18.28 5.66
C ALA A 258 -10.38 17.47 5.63
N LEU A 259 -10.66 16.73 6.70
CA LEU A 259 -11.84 15.88 6.79
C LEU A 259 -13.03 16.57 7.47
N SER A 260 -14.23 16.19 7.04
CA SER A 260 -15.46 16.34 7.83
C SER A 260 -15.39 15.45 9.08
N VAL A 261 -16.31 15.65 10.03
CA VAL A 261 -16.39 14.81 11.24
C VAL A 261 -16.70 13.36 10.84
N GLU A 262 -17.65 13.20 9.92
CA GLU A 262 -18.14 11.92 9.42
C GLU A 262 -17.04 11.18 8.65
N ALA A 263 -16.29 11.88 7.78
CA ALA A 263 -15.15 11.29 7.10
C ALA A 263 -14.05 10.88 8.09
N TYR A 264 -13.79 11.69 9.13
CA TYR A 264 -12.82 11.32 10.16
C TYR A 264 -13.22 10.06 10.90
N GLU A 265 -14.46 9.97 11.37
CA GLU A 265 -14.97 8.79 12.07
C GLU A 265 -14.88 7.52 11.22
N PHE A 266 -15.18 7.63 9.92
CA PHE A 266 -15.00 6.54 8.96
C PHE A 266 -13.52 6.11 8.84
N TRP A 267 -12.62 7.05 8.51
CA TRP A 267 -11.21 6.71 8.28
C TRP A 267 -10.50 6.29 9.57
N SER A 268 -10.79 6.90 10.72
CA SER A 268 -10.18 6.51 11.99
C SER A 268 -10.68 5.13 12.46
N GLY A 269 -11.95 4.80 12.19
CA GLY A 269 -12.49 3.47 12.49
C GLY A 269 -11.83 2.38 11.63
N LEU A 270 -11.56 2.67 10.36
CA LEU A 270 -10.80 1.75 9.50
C LEU A 270 -9.34 1.63 9.95
N GLU A 271 -8.68 2.74 10.31
CA GLU A 271 -7.31 2.75 10.83
C GLU A 271 -7.20 1.84 12.08
N GLU A 272 -8.09 2.00 13.05
CA GLU A 272 -8.15 1.19 14.28
C GLU A 272 -8.26 -0.30 13.97
N GLN A 273 -9.18 -0.70 13.07
CA GLN A 273 -9.36 -2.11 12.71
C GLN A 273 -8.14 -2.71 12.00
N THR A 274 -7.44 -1.93 11.17
CA THR A 274 -6.21 -2.39 10.52
C THR A 274 -5.03 -2.53 11.49
N GLN A 275 -5.00 -1.73 12.57
CA GLN A 275 -3.92 -1.76 13.57
C GLN A 275 -4.13 -2.83 14.65
N GLU A 276 -5.39 -3.24 14.92
CA GLU A 276 -5.72 -4.24 15.94
C GLU A 276 -5.65 -5.70 15.44
N THR A 277 -5.35 -5.92 14.16
CA THR A 277 -5.17 -7.26 13.60
C THR A 277 -3.76 -7.80 13.93
N GLY A 278 -3.66 -8.93 14.64
CA GLY A 278 -2.39 -9.61 14.96
C GLY A 278 -2.06 -9.80 16.45
N GLY A 279 -2.96 -9.44 17.38
CA GLY A 279 -2.75 -9.60 18.83
C GLY A 279 -3.40 -10.85 19.42
N LEU A 280 -2.98 -11.29 20.61
CA LEU A 280 -3.68 -12.34 21.39
C LEU A 280 -5.06 -11.89 21.92
N TYR A 281 -5.37 -10.60 21.77
CA TYR A 281 -6.60 -9.95 22.22
C TYR A 281 -7.12 -9.05 21.09
N GLU A 282 -7.60 -9.64 20.00
CA GLU A 282 -8.23 -8.90 18.91
C GLU A 282 -9.67 -8.50 19.32
N SER A 283 -10.02 -7.24 19.10
CA SER A 283 -11.42 -6.81 19.07
C SER A 283 -12.14 -7.52 17.93
N GLN A 284 -13.40 -7.89 18.12
CA GLN A 284 -14.21 -8.28 16.97
C GLN A 284 -14.40 -7.05 16.06
N PRO A 285 -13.98 -7.10 14.78
CA PRO A 285 -14.14 -5.97 13.88
C PRO A 285 -15.63 -5.63 13.73
N TYR A 286 -15.94 -4.34 13.80
CA TYR A 286 -17.30 -3.82 13.61
C TYR A 286 -17.46 -3.22 12.22
N MET A 287 -18.67 -3.20 11.68
CA MET A 287 -18.90 -2.56 10.38
C MET A 287 -18.73 -1.05 10.51
N VAL A 288 -17.71 -0.48 9.87
CA VAL A 288 -17.56 0.97 9.74
C VAL A 288 -18.61 1.46 8.75
N LYS A 289 -19.56 2.26 9.22
CA LYS A 289 -20.66 2.76 8.39
C LYS A 289 -20.16 3.92 7.52
N GLY A 290 -20.34 3.79 6.21
CA GLY A 290 -20.07 4.84 5.23
C GLY A 290 -21.14 5.93 5.18
N ASN A 291 -20.95 6.90 4.26
CA ASN A 291 -21.95 7.93 3.96
C ASN A 291 -22.79 7.63 2.71
N ILE A 292 -22.73 6.41 2.17
CA ILE A 292 -23.45 5.99 0.97
C ILE A 292 -24.67 5.15 1.35
N THR A 293 -25.79 5.33 0.65
CA THR A 293 -27.05 4.62 0.87
C THR A 293 -27.67 4.14 -0.43
N CYS A 294 -28.27 2.95 -0.41
CA CYS A 294 -29.08 2.45 -1.53
C CYS A 294 -30.47 3.10 -1.49
N MET A 295 -30.78 3.91 -2.50
CA MET A 295 -32.05 4.61 -2.66
C MET A 295 -33.15 3.68 -3.17
N SER A 296 -32.77 2.63 -3.92
CA SER A 296 -33.70 1.62 -4.43
C SER A 296 -34.14 0.63 -3.34
N ASN A 297 -33.25 0.32 -2.39
CA ASN A 297 -33.51 -0.60 -1.28
C ASN A 297 -32.79 -0.14 0.01
N PRO A 298 -33.46 0.63 0.89
CA PRO A 298 -32.84 1.17 2.10
C PRO A 298 -32.33 0.14 3.13
N ASN A 299 -32.71 -1.13 2.98
CA ASN A 299 -32.22 -2.23 3.84
C ASN A 299 -30.95 -2.89 3.29
N GLU A 300 -30.54 -2.54 2.06
CA GLU A 300 -29.31 -3.02 1.47
C GLU A 300 -28.11 -2.29 2.07
N ALA A 301 -27.12 -3.07 2.47
CA ALA A 301 -25.86 -2.54 2.98
C ALA A 301 -24.93 -2.19 1.79
N VAL A 302 -24.29 -1.04 1.88
CA VAL A 302 -23.22 -0.61 0.98
C VAL A 302 -22.02 -0.20 1.83
N LEU A 303 -20.82 -0.48 1.34
CA LEU A 303 -19.56 -0.16 1.99
C LEU A 303 -18.84 0.97 1.26
N GLY A 304 -17.89 1.59 1.96
CA GLY A 304 -17.06 2.66 1.44
C GLY A 304 -17.62 4.05 1.75
N PHE A 305 -16.92 5.07 1.26
CA PHE A 305 -17.19 6.46 1.62
C PHE A 305 -16.85 7.36 0.43
N PHE A 306 -17.67 8.38 0.22
CA PHE A 306 -17.34 9.47 -0.70
C PHE A 306 -16.93 10.69 0.11
N SER A 307 -15.76 11.25 -0.15
CA SER A 307 -15.25 12.45 0.52
C SER A 307 -15.00 13.58 -0.48
N ALA A 308 -15.17 14.84 -0.05
CA ALA A 308 -14.69 16.02 -0.75
C ALA A 308 -13.72 16.78 0.14
N SER A 309 -12.48 16.97 -0.29
CA SER A 309 -11.44 17.57 0.55
C SER A 309 -10.38 18.27 -0.28
N GLY A 310 -10.00 19.48 0.11
CA GLY A 310 -8.79 20.09 -0.41
C GLY A 310 -7.55 19.28 -0.01
N VAL A 311 -6.46 19.42 -0.75
CA VAL A 311 -5.21 18.72 -0.44
C VAL A 311 -4.02 19.67 -0.43
N THR A 312 -3.18 19.55 0.60
CA THR A 312 -1.83 20.15 0.58
C THR A 312 -0.77 19.07 0.54
N LYS A 313 0.38 19.40 -0.04
CA LYS A 313 1.45 18.43 -0.30
C LYS A 313 2.79 18.93 0.23
N LYS A 314 3.59 18.03 0.78
CA LYS A 314 4.96 18.31 1.19
C LYS A 314 5.87 17.13 0.90
N ARG A 315 6.92 17.38 0.11
CA ARG A 315 7.94 16.41 -0.24
C ARG A 315 9.20 16.63 0.60
N ILE A 316 9.78 15.55 1.11
CA ILE A 316 11.12 15.53 1.69
C ILE A 316 11.98 14.45 1.03
N PHE A 317 13.29 14.56 1.26
CA PHE A 317 14.28 13.59 0.86
C PHE A 317 15.04 13.12 2.08
N VAL A 318 15.45 11.85 2.09
CA VAL A 318 16.36 11.27 3.07
C VAL A 318 17.51 10.59 2.33
N ASP A 319 18.71 10.83 2.82
CA ASP A 319 19.93 10.17 2.37
C ASP A 319 20.05 8.79 3.04
N PRO A 320 20.98 7.93 2.58
CA PRO A 320 21.16 6.61 3.15
C PRO A 320 21.44 6.65 4.66
N PRO A 321 20.96 5.65 5.42
CA PRO A 321 21.29 5.53 6.83
C PRO A 321 22.79 5.27 7.01
N PRO A 322 23.33 5.47 8.23
CA PRO A 322 24.73 5.23 8.53
C PRO A 322 25.14 3.75 8.51
N GLU A 323 24.17 2.84 8.51
CA GLU A 323 24.39 1.38 8.46
C GLU A 323 24.13 0.83 7.07
N ASP A 324 24.65 -0.37 6.81
CA ASP A 324 24.43 -1.06 5.55
C ASP A 324 22.94 -1.38 5.35
N VAL A 325 22.45 -1.06 4.14
CA VAL A 325 21.11 -1.40 3.67
C VAL A 325 21.21 -2.66 2.83
N ASN A 326 20.30 -3.61 3.07
CA ASN A 326 20.23 -4.83 2.28
C ASN A 326 20.05 -4.52 0.80
N ASP A 327 20.84 -5.19 -0.04
CA ASP A 327 20.74 -5.07 -1.50
C ASP A 327 19.72 -6.05 -2.07
N LEU A 328 19.39 -5.85 -3.35
CA LEU A 328 18.82 -6.91 -4.16
C LEU A 328 19.76 -8.12 -4.18
N GLU A 329 19.25 -9.27 -3.77
CA GLU A 329 19.97 -10.53 -3.94
C GLU A 329 20.02 -10.91 -5.42
N CYS A 330 21.24 -10.97 -5.94
CA CYS A 330 21.54 -11.31 -7.33
C CYS A 330 22.51 -12.49 -7.37
N PRO A 331 22.06 -13.70 -7.01
CA PRO A 331 22.91 -14.88 -7.10
C PRO A 331 23.36 -15.06 -8.55
N GLY A 332 24.67 -15.17 -8.72
CA GLY A 332 25.29 -15.38 -10.02
C GLY A 332 25.78 -16.81 -10.16
N ASP A 333 25.63 -17.38 -11.35
CA ASP A 333 26.23 -18.65 -11.74
C ASP A 333 27.53 -18.40 -12.49
N THR A 334 28.59 -19.07 -12.05
CA THR A 334 29.88 -19.02 -12.72
C THR A 334 29.87 -19.86 -13.99
N ILE A 335 30.26 -19.26 -15.11
CA ILE A 335 30.51 -19.98 -16.35
C ILE A 335 31.85 -20.70 -16.25
N SER A 336 31.84 -22.01 -16.42
CA SER A 336 33.03 -22.86 -16.29
C SER A 336 32.96 -24.09 -17.19
N ILE A 337 33.99 -24.94 -17.15
CA ILE A 337 33.95 -26.24 -17.84
C ILE A 337 32.83 -27.17 -17.32
N PHE A 338 32.37 -26.97 -16.07
CA PHE A 338 31.29 -27.75 -15.48
C PHE A 338 29.92 -27.11 -15.68
N ASN A 339 29.87 -25.83 -16.05
CA ASN A 339 28.65 -25.08 -16.39
C ASN A 339 28.92 -24.20 -17.62
N PRO A 340 29.08 -24.80 -18.81
CA PRO A 340 29.41 -24.05 -20.02
C PRO A 340 28.20 -23.30 -20.59
N LEU A 341 28.40 -22.18 -21.27
CA LEU A 341 27.30 -21.43 -21.92
C LEU A 341 26.45 -22.30 -22.87
N LEU A 342 27.08 -23.26 -23.54
CA LEU A 342 26.42 -24.19 -24.46
C LEU A 342 25.39 -25.12 -23.79
N SER A 343 25.40 -25.26 -22.45
CA SER A 343 24.41 -26.08 -21.74
C SER A 343 23.12 -25.32 -21.36
N TYR A 344 23.07 -23.99 -21.54
CA TYR A 344 21.86 -23.23 -21.29
C TYR A 344 20.83 -23.50 -22.41
N PRO A 345 19.58 -23.85 -22.09
CA PRO A 345 18.55 -24.10 -23.11
C PRO A 345 18.13 -22.81 -23.80
N GLU A 346 17.61 -22.90 -25.02
CA GLU A 346 17.12 -21.73 -25.77
C GLU A 346 16.02 -20.96 -25.03
N SER A 347 15.24 -21.63 -24.17
CA SER A 347 14.25 -21.00 -23.30
C SER A 347 14.85 -20.03 -22.28
N SER A 348 16.15 -20.10 -22.01
CA SER A 348 16.87 -19.20 -21.12
C SER A 348 17.56 -18.05 -21.86
N TYR A 349 17.46 -18.02 -23.20
CA TYR A 349 18.06 -16.94 -23.99
C TYR A 349 17.18 -15.68 -23.96
N PRO A 350 17.78 -14.47 -23.96
CA PRO A 350 19.21 -14.20 -23.88
C PRO A 350 19.77 -14.36 -22.45
N VAL A 351 21.00 -14.89 -22.34
CA VAL A 351 21.77 -14.99 -21.09
C VAL A 351 22.75 -13.81 -21.01
N TYR A 352 22.65 -13.00 -19.95
CA TYR A 352 23.49 -11.83 -19.75
C TYR A 352 24.67 -12.12 -18.84
N LEU A 353 25.84 -11.59 -19.22
CA LEU A 353 27.11 -11.98 -18.62
C LEU A 353 27.91 -10.74 -18.25
N PHE A 354 28.61 -10.81 -17.12
CA PHE A 354 29.66 -9.87 -16.75
C PHE A 354 30.92 -10.61 -16.34
N GLU A 355 32.04 -9.90 -16.40
CA GLU A 355 33.30 -10.40 -15.86
C GLU A 355 33.41 -9.95 -14.40
N GLU A 356 33.57 -10.91 -13.49
CA GLU A 356 33.86 -10.61 -12.10
C GLU A 356 35.21 -9.87 -12.00
N LYS A 357 35.21 -8.73 -11.30
CA LYS A 357 36.31 -7.77 -11.33
C LYS A 357 37.66 -8.42 -11.00
N GLY A 358 38.52 -8.49 -12.01
CA GLY A 358 39.92 -8.89 -11.86
C GLY A 358 40.16 -10.39 -11.72
N SER A 359 39.13 -11.23 -11.83
CA SER A 359 39.27 -12.69 -11.80
C SER A 359 39.31 -13.31 -13.20
N GLY A 360 38.84 -12.60 -14.24
CA GLY A 360 38.63 -13.16 -15.57
C GLY A 360 37.50 -14.19 -15.62
N ILE A 361 36.75 -14.34 -14.52
CA ILE A 361 35.66 -15.29 -14.39
C ILE A 361 34.40 -14.66 -14.95
N MET A 362 33.77 -15.34 -15.90
CA MET A 362 32.48 -14.95 -16.45
C MET A 362 31.37 -15.44 -15.54
N VAL A 363 30.46 -14.55 -15.18
CA VAL A 363 29.31 -14.83 -14.32
C VAL A 363 28.04 -14.40 -15.04
N THR A 364 27.00 -15.22 -14.95
CA THR A 364 25.64 -14.89 -15.38
C THR A 364 24.75 -14.72 -14.17
N ALA A 365 23.72 -13.89 -14.27
CA ALA A 365 22.69 -13.74 -13.26
C ALA A 365 21.33 -13.51 -13.94
N GLU A 366 20.27 -13.41 -13.16
CA GLU A 366 18.96 -13.00 -13.68
C GLU A 366 19.02 -11.61 -14.33
N ARG A 367 18.20 -11.39 -15.36
CA ARG A 367 18.18 -10.14 -16.12
C ARG A 367 18.02 -8.90 -15.23
N ARG A 368 17.19 -8.96 -14.19
CA ARG A 368 16.96 -7.87 -13.22
C ARG A 368 18.22 -7.36 -12.50
N CYS A 369 19.28 -8.17 -12.49
CA CYS A 369 20.57 -7.82 -11.92
C CYS A 369 21.42 -6.94 -12.83
N PHE A 370 21.08 -6.88 -14.12
CA PHE A 370 21.73 -6.07 -15.15
C PHE A 370 20.85 -4.93 -15.66
N ASP A 371 19.52 -5.13 -15.63
CA ASP A 371 18.51 -4.23 -16.18
C ASP A 371 17.58 -3.75 -15.07
N CYS A 372 17.77 -2.52 -14.59
CA CYS A 372 16.95 -1.98 -13.52
C CYS A 372 15.47 -1.77 -13.93
N LEU A 373 15.12 -1.76 -15.23
CA LEU A 373 13.73 -1.63 -15.69
C LEU A 373 12.90 -2.90 -15.49
N GLU A 374 13.53 -4.05 -15.24
CA GLU A 374 12.82 -5.31 -14.92
C GLU A 374 12.22 -5.30 -13.49
N ARG A 375 12.31 -4.19 -12.76
CA ARG A 375 11.86 -4.05 -11.36
C ARG A 375 10.70 -3.06 -11.18
N ASP A 376 9.91 -2.85 -12.24
CA ASP A 376 8.76 -1.92 -12.33
C ASP A 376 9.10 -0.44 -12.09
N GLY A 377 10.35 -0.05 -12.30
CA GLY A 377 10.76 1.36 -12.25
C GLY A 377 11.04 1.94 -13.62
N THR A 378 11.58 3.15 -13.62
CA THR A 378 11.94 3.91 -14.82
C THR A 378 13.38 4.42 -14.70
N ASN A 379 14.07 4.53 -15.84
CA ASN A 379 15.39 5.15 -15.94
C ASN A 379 15.29 6.64 -16.30
N ILE A 380 14.06 7.19 -16.31
CA ILE A 380 13.81 8.61 -16.43
C ILE A 380 13.74 9.20 -15.04
N GLU A 381 14.67 10.11 -14.73
CA GLU A 381 14.70 10.82 -13.46
C GLU A 381 13.41 11.65 -13.27
N PRO A 382 12.70 11.51 -12.13
CA PRO A 382 11.51 12.30 -11.87
C PRO A 382 11.83 13.81 -11.79
N ASP A 383 10.98 14.67 -12.37
CA ASP A 383 11.20 16.13 -12.38
C ASP A 383 11.36 16.76 -10.99
N PHE A 384 10.78 16.14 -9.96
CA PHE A 384 10.90 16.60 -8.58
C PHE A 384 12.17 16.10 -7.87
N TRP A 385 12.88 15.13 -8.47
CA TRP A 385 14.06 14.51 -7.89
C TRP A 385 15.17 15.55 -7.73
N LYS A 386 15.89 15.45 -6.63
CA LYS A 386 17.00 16.33 -6.30
C LYS A 386 18.13 15.41 -5.90
N ASP A 387 19.27 15.50 -6.55
CA ASP A 387 20.50 14.81 -6.16
C ASP A 387 21.10 15.35 -4.85
#